data_AF-A0A497UYA6-F1
#
_entry.id   AF-A0A497UYA6-F1
#
_cell.length_a   1.000
_cell.length_b   1.000
_cell.length_c   1.000
_cell.angle_alpha   90.00
_cell.angle_beta   90.00
_cell.angle_gamma   90.00
#
_symmetry.space_group_name_H-M   'P 1'
#
loop_
_entity.id
_entity.type
_entity.pdbx_description
1 polymer ?
#
loop_
_entity_poly.entity_id
_entity_poly.type
_entity_poly.pdbx_seq_one_letter_code
_entity_poly.pdbx_strand_id
1 'polypeptide(L)'
;MNTKIIFLSFIVAISFSGILFGQENYRNLVHEGNQKFDGKDYDGASSKFMEAIKSNDKDFTAHYNMGNALYKNKKYEEAKAEFEKAEKLSQTLPDKTAALHNLGNAYMQMNQPEKAADYYKKALKQDPYSEVTRKNYEIAKLKEKEKEQQKNQQNNSGKGGGGNDQNKGDDQKGDKEKQDQGSGPQNQGKGDQGDNPKQDQNNEGKLPKNLENAILDKINEKEKETARRILNKNSYSMPESNEKDW
;
A
#
# COMPACT_ATOMS: atom_id res chain seq x y z
N MET A 1 46.30 19.03 -61.36
CA MET A 1 44.98 18.88 -60.70
C MET A 1 45.14 17.97 -59.49
N ASN A 2 44.80 18.47 -58.31
CA ASN A 2 45.19 17.91 -57.01
C ASN A 2 44.29 16.74 -56.58
N THR A 3 44.71 15.51 -56.89
CA THR A 3 44.03 14.26 -56.46
C THR A 3 43.98 14.08 -54.94
N LYS A 4 44.87 14.74 -54.18
CA LYS A 4 44.87 14.74 -52.70
C LYS A 4 43.69 15.53 -52.08
N ILE A 5 43.12 16.49 -52.78
CA ILE A 5 41.99 17.31 -52.27
C ILE A 5 40.67 16.55 -52.39
N ILE A 6 40.55 15.66 -53.39
CA ILE A 6 39.34 14.86 -53.63
C ILE A 6 39.21 13.73 -52.59
N PHE A 7 40.31 13.14 -52.13
CA PHE A 7 40.27 12.12 -51.07
C PHE A 7 39.96 12.68 -49.68
N LEU A 8 40.40 13.92 -49.38
CA LEU A 8 40.13 14.56 -48.08
C LEU A 8 38.66 15.00 -47.93
N SER A 9 37.99 15.30 -49.04
CA SER A 9 36.57 15.68 -49.07
C SER A 9 35.62 14.48 -48.94
N PHE A 10 36.07 13.27 -49.27
CA PHE A 10 35.25 12.06 -49.12
C PHE A 10 35.19 11.53 -47.67
N ILE A 11 36.24 11.75 -46.87
CA ILE A 11 36.32 11.31 -45.47
C ILE A 11 35.50 12.22 -44.53
N VAL A 12 35.36 13.51 -44.86
CA VAL A 12 34.51 14.45 -44.09
C VAL A 12 33.02 14.17 -44.31
N ALA A 13 32.62 13.67 -45.49
CA ALA A 13 31.22 13.33 -45.78
C ALA A 13 30.72 12.08 -45.03
N ILE A 14 31.60 11.11 -44.75
CA ILE A 14 31.26 9.87 -44.03
C ILE A 14 31.28 10.10 -42.50
N SER A 15 32.01 11.11 -42.03
CA SER A 15 32.09 11.44 -40.60
C SER A 15 30.84 12.18 -40.08
N PHE A 16 30.00 12.73 -40.97
CA PHE A 16 28.79 13.48 -40.61
C PHE A 16 27.48 12.68 -40.75
N SER A 17 27.54 11.45 -41.26
CA SER A 17 26.36 10.61 -41.54
C SER A 17 26.04 9.59 -40.43
N GLY A 18 26.80 9.58 -39.33
CA GLY A 18 26.72 8.54 -38.30
C GLY A 18 25.91 8.86 -37.03
N ILE A 19 25.38 10.07 -36.85
CA ILE A 19 24.68 10.45 -35.60
C ILE A 19 23.40 11.23 -35.91
N LEU A 20 22.42 10.54 -36.49
CA LEU A 20 21.01 10.95 -36.45
C LEU A 20 20.16 9.77 -35.98
N PHE A 21 20.56 9.13 -34.88
CA PHE A 21 19.57 8.42 -34.07
C PHE A 21 18.69 9.51 -33.44
N GLY A 22 17.48 9.66 -33.98
CA GLY A 22 16.55 10.71 -33.59
C GLY A 22 16.35 10.69 -32.08
N GLN A 23 16.74 11.77 -31.42
CA GLN A 23 16.35 12.01 -30.04
C GLN A 23 14.83 12.18 -30.04
N GLU A 24 14.10 11.12 -29.66
CA GLU A 24 12.66 11.24 -29.49
C GLU A 24 12.38 12.32 -28.44
N ASN A 25 11.46 13.22 -28.77
CA ASN A 25 11.10 14.31 -27.88
C ASN A 25 10.49 13.71 -26.59
N TYR A 26 10.97 14.18 -25.43
CA TYR A 26 10.47 13.80 -24.10
C TYR A 26 8.94 13.70 -24.04
N ARG A 27 8.22 14.67 -24.64
CA ARG A 27 6.75 14.69 -24.65
C ARG A 27 6.14 13.51 -25.41
N ASN A 28 6.75 13.10 -26.52
CA ASN A 28 6.30 11.96 -27.30
C ASN A 28 6.54 10.66 -26.53
N LEU A 29 7.71 10.51 -25.90
CA LEU A 29 8.05 9.36 -25.07
C LEU A 29 7.06 9.16 -23.91
N VAL A 30 6.72 10.25 -23.20
CA VAL A 30 5.70 10.22 -22.15
C VAL A 30 4.31 9.87 -22.71
N HIS A 31 3.96 10.42 -23.88
CA HIS A 31 2.68 10.12 -24.52
C HIS A 31 2.55 8.65 -24.93
N GLU A 32 3.56 8.09 -25.59
CA GLU A 32 3.61 6.68 -25.96
C GLU A 32 3.61 5.76 -24.73
N GLY A 33 4.35 6.14 -23.68
CA GLY A 33 4.32 5.44 -22.40
C GLY A 33 2.91 5.40 -21.80
N ASN A 34 2.18 6.52 -21.84
CA ASN A 34 0.80 6.59 -21.36
C ASN A 34 -0.15 5.73 -22.22
N GLN A 35 -0.03 5.76 -23.56
CA GLN A 35 -0.83 4.92 -24.45
C GLN A 35 -0.63 3.43 -24.15
N LYS A 36 0.62 3.01 -23.93
CA LYS A 36 0.95 1.63 -23.54
C LYS A 36 0.38 1.29 -22.17
N PHE A 37 0.48 2.20 -21.21
CA PHE A 37 -0.09 2.02 -19.87
C PHE A 37 -1.61 1.81 -19.92
N ASP A 38 -2.32 2.62 -20.71
CA ASP A 38 -3.77 2.52 -20.91
C ASP A 38 -4.13 1.20 -21.62
N GLY A 39 -3.29 0.77 -22.56
CA GLY A 39 -3.35 -0.55 -23.18
C GLY A 39 -2.97 -1.72 -22.27
N LYS A 40 -2.63 -1.46 -21.00
CA LYS A 40 -2.13 -2.43 -19.99
C LYS A 40 -0.81 -3.11 -20.36
N ASP A 41 -0.09 -2.60 -21.37
CA ASP A 41 1.29 -2.96 -21.67
C ASP A 41 2.23 -2.23 -20.70
N TYR A 42 2.25 -2.69 -19.45
CA TYR A 42 2.98 -2.02 -18.37
C TYR A 42 4.51 -2.10 -18.55
N ASP A 43 5.03 -3.20 -19.12
CA ASP A 43 6.46 -3.33 -19.41
C ASP A 43 6.87 -2.39 -20.55
N GLY A 44 6.08 -2.32 -21.64
CA GLY A 44 6.32 -1.34 -22.71
C GLY A 44 6.18 0.11 -22.22
N ALA A 45 5.19 0.39 -21.37
CA ALA A 45 5.03 1.71 -20.75
C ALA A 45 6.27 2.10 -19.93
N SER A 46 6.74 1.18 -19.07
CA SER A 46 7.95 1.41 -18.26
C SER A 46 9.19 1.64 -19.12
N SER A 47 9.29 0.98 -20.28
CA SER A 47 10.40 1.17 -21.23
C SER A 47 10.39 2.57 -21.83
N LYS A 48 9.21 3.06 -22.26
CA LYS A 48 9.07 4.41 -22.81
C LYS A 48 9.27 5.51 -21.77
N PHE A 49 8.82 5.31 -20.53
CA PHE A 49 9.15 6.24 -19.45
C PHE A 49 10.64 6.24 -19.09
N MET A 50 11.32 5.09 -19.17
CA MET A 50 12.76 5.02 -18.98
C MET A 50 13.52 5.81 -20.06
N GLU A 51 13.10 5.73 -21.32
CA GLU A 51 13.62 6.57 -22.40
C GLU A 51 13.36 8.06 -22.12
N ALA A 52 12.15 8.42 -21.65
CA ALA A 52 11.83 9.80 -21.26
C ALA A 52 12.75 10.32 -20.14
N ILE A 53 13.00 9.50 -19.11
CA ILE A 53 13.93 9.81 -18.01
C ILE A 53 15.35 10.01 -18.53
N LYS A 54 15.83 9.21 -19.49
CA LYS A 54 17.14 9.41 -20.11
C LYS A 54 17.24 10.75 -20.84
N SER A 55 16.14 11.24 -21.42
CA SER A 55 16.11 12.56 -22.07
C SER A 55 15.96 13.71 -21.07
N ASN A 56 15.26 13.51 -19.95
CA ASN A 56 15.09 14.51 -18.89
C ASN A 56 14.88 13.81 -17.54
N ASP A 57 15.94 13.73 -16.74
CA ASP A 57 16.00 12.99 -15.48
C ASP A 57 15.44 13.78 -14.27
N LYS A 58 15.08 15.05 -14.47
CA LYS A 58 14.56 15.93 -13.41
C LYS A 58 13.07 16.21 -13.52
N ASP A 59 12.36 15.46 -14.36
CA ASP A 59 10.92 15.61 -14.52
C ASP A 59 10.13 14.66 -13.61
N PHE A 60 9.20 15.23 -12.84
CA PHE A 60 8.28 14.50 -11.97
C PHE A 60 7.47 13.44 -12.73
N THR A 61 6.92 13.80 -13.89
CA THR A 61 5.91 13.04 -14.64
C THR A 61 6.46 11.69 -15.08
N ALA A 62 7.69 11.67 -15.61
CA ALA A 62 8.27 10.43 -16.12
C ALA A 62 8.57 9.43 -14.99
N HIS A 63 9.14 9.90 -13.88
CA HIS A 63 9.35 9.07 -12.69
C HIS A 63 8.03 8.59 -12.07
N TYR A 64 7.04 9.48 -11.93
CA TYR A 64 5.73 9.14 -11.38
C TYR A 64 5.00 8.09 -12.25
N ASN A 65 4.99 8.27 -13.57
CA ASN A 65 4.33 7.35 -14.49
C ASN A 65 5.08 6.01 -14.61
N MET A 66 6.42 6.02 -14.58
CA MET A 66 7.21 4.79 -14.48
C MET A 66 6.86 4.02 -13.20
N GLY A 67 6.79 4.71 -12.06
CA GLY A 67 6.35 4.12 -10.80
C GLY A 67 4.96 3.49 -10.89
N ASN A 68 4.00 4.17 -11.54
CA ASN A 68 2.66 3.62 -11.76
C ASN A 68 2.68 2.36 -12.63
N ALA A 69 3.44 2.36 -13.73
CA ALA A 69 3.59 1.19 -14.61
C ALA A 69 4.18 -0.01 -13.85
N LEU A 70 5.26 0.22 -13.11
CA LEU A 70 5.91 -0.80 -12.28
C LEU A 70 4.96 -1.34 -11.20
N TYR A 71 4.21 -0.45 -10.53
CA TYR A 71 3.22 -0.83 -9.52
C TYR A 71 2.11 -1.72 -10.10
N LYS A 72 1.59 -1.36 -11.28
CA LYS A 72 0.59 -2.18 -11.99
C LYS A 72 1.16 -3.52 -12.43
N ASN A 73 2.46 -3.57 -12.74
CA ASN A 73 3.17 -4.80 -13.04
C ASN A 73 3.67 -5.56 -11.78
N LYS A 74 3.20 -5.18 -10.58
CA LYS A 74 3.54 -5.80 -9.29
C LYS A 74 5.04 -5.74 -8.92
N LYS A 75 5.82 -4.87 -9.57
CA LYS A 75 7.24 -4.59 -9.28
C LYS A 75 7.31 -3.49 -8.22
N TYR A 76 6.93 -3.82 -6.98
CA TYR A 76 6.62 -2.83 -5.94
C TYR A 76 7.87 -2.12 -5.38
N GLU A 77 8.98 -2.83 -5.25
CA GLU A 77 10.26 -2.27 -4.80
C GLU A 77 10.80 -1.23 -5.80
N GLU A 78 10.73 -1.52 -7.10
CA GLU A 78 11.12 -0.59 -8.16
C GLU A 78 10.14 0.57 -8.26
N ALA A 79 8.82 0.30 -8.17
CA ALA A 79 7.80 1.34 -8.15
C ALA A 79 8.04 2.34 -7.01
N LYS A 80 8.34 1.82 -5.81
CA LYS A 80 8.70 2.64 -4.64
C LYS A 80 9.90 3.53 -4.94
N ALA A 81 10.97 3.00 -5.54
CA ALA A 81 12.16 3.79 -5.87
C ALA A 81 11.84 4.94 -6.84
N GLU A 82 10.99 4.68 -7.85
CA GLU A 82 10.57 5.72 -8.80
C GLU A 82 9.63 6.75 -8.15
N PHE A 83 8.72 6.33 -7.27
CA PHE A 83 7.90 7.27 -6.50
C PHE A 83 8.71 8.10 -5.50
N GLU A 84 9.79 7.57 -4.91
CA GLU A 84 10.72 8.33 -4.07
C GLU A 84 11.47 9.42 -4.87
N LYS A 85 11.84 9.13 -6.12
CA LYS A 85 12.39 10.14 -7.03
C LYS A 85 11.35 11.18 -7.40
N ALA A 86 10.13 10.75 -7.74
CA ALA A 86 9.02 11.65 -8.04
C ALA A 86 8.70 12.58 -6.85
N GLU A 87 8.68 12.08 -5.62
CA GLU A 87 8.46 12.92 -4.43
C GLU A 87 9.53 14.01 -4.29
N LYS A 88 10.81 13.69 -4.52
CA LYS A 88 11.92 14.66 -4.50
C LYS A 88 11.85 15.70 -5.63
N LEU A 89 11.34 15.31 -6.78
CA LEU A 89 11.21 16.16 -7.97
C LEU A 89 9.88 16.95 -8.00
N SER A 90 8.96 16.66 -7.08
CA SER A 90 7.67 17.35 -7.02
C SER A 90 7.83 18.86 -6.85
N GLN A 91 7.14 19.63 -7.70
CA GLN A 91 7.17 21.09 -7.68
C GLN A 91 5.86 21.69 -7.14
N THR A 92 4.78 20.90 -7.16
CA THR A 92 3.46 21.33 -6.73
C THR A 92 2.94 20.48 -5.57
N LEU A 93 2.01 21.03 -4.78
CA LEU A 93 1.34 20.27 -3.71
C LEU A 93 0.61 19.02 -4.26
N PRO A 94 -0.12 19.08 -5.40
CA PRO A 94 -0.70 17.87 -6.01
C PRO A 94 0.33 16.79 -6.34
N ASP A 95 1.45 17.14 -6.98
CA ASP A 95 2.51 16.18 -7.34
C ASP A 95 3.06 15.47 -6.11
N LYS A 96 3.38 16.27 -5.07
CA LYS A 96 3.89 15.75 -3.80
C LYS A 96 2.88 14.83 -3.13
N THR A 97 1.61 15.23 -3.12
CA THR A 97 0.52 14.43 -2.55
C THR A 97 0.38 13.09 -3.27
N ALA A 98 0.39 13.10 -4.61
CA ALA A 98 0.27 11.91 -5.43
C ALA A 98 1.43 10.94 -5.23
N ALA A 99 2.67 11.43 -5.21
CA ALA A 99 3.85 10.60 -4.95
C ALA A 99 3.82 9.99 -3.54
N LEU A 100 3.50 10.78 -2.52
CA LEU A 100 3.38 10.29 -1.14
C LEU A 100 2.27 9.23 -0.99
N HIS A 101 1.13 9.45 -1.63
CA HIS A 101 0.03 8.48 -1.64
C HIS A 101 0.46 7.15 -2.28
N ASN A 102 1.13 7.21 -3.43
CA ASN A 102 1.60 6.02 -4.13
C ASN A 102 2.76 5.31 -3.44
N LEU A 103 3.61 6.02 -2.69
CA LEU A 103 4.56 5.38 -1.76
C LEU A 103 3.82 4.57 -0.71
N GLY A 104 2.76 5.13 -0.11
CA GLY A 104 1.89 4.39 0.79
C GLY A 104 1.32 3.12 0.16
N ASN A 105 0.82 3.22 -1.08
CA ASN A 105 0.31 2.07 -1.84
C ASN A 105 1.40 1.01 -2.06
N ALA A 106 2.60 1.40 -2.50
CA ALA A 106 3.70 0.46 -2.69
C ALA A 106 4.06 -0.26 -1.37
N TYR A 107 4.15 0.46 -0.26
CA TYR A 107 4.41 -0.15 1.05
C TYR A 107 3.30 -1.10 1.52
N MET A 108 2.04 -0.82 1.19
CA MET A 108 0.94 -1.75 1.46
C MET A 108 1.10 -3.07 0.71
N GLN A 109 1.51 -3.01 -0.56
CA GLN A 109 1.70 -4.21 -1.37
C GLN A 109 2.93 -5.02 -0.93
N MET A 110 3.98 -4.35 -0.44
CA MET A 110 5.15 -5.00 0.17
C MET A 110 4.89 -5.51 1.61
N ASN A 111 3.63 -5.52 2.07
CA ASN A 111 3.23 -5.95 3.42
C ASN A 111 3.96 -5.19 4.57
N GLN A 112 4.21 -3.90 4.35
CA GLN A 112 4.81 -2.96 5.32
C GLN A 112 3.78 -1.87 5.71
N PRO A 113 2.68 -2.27 6.39
CA PRO A 113 1.57 -1.36 6.70
C PRO A 113 1.98 -0.18 7.59
N GLU A 114 3.00 -0.34 8.44
CA GLU A 114 3.50 0.70 9.33
C GLU A 114 4.06 1.88 8.53
N LYS A 115 4.93 1.57 7.54
CA LYS A 115 5.48 2.58 6.63
C LYS A 115 4.41 3.15 5.71
N ALA A 116 3.48 2.31 5.24
CA ALA A 116 2.38 2.80 4.43
C ALA A 116 1.55 3.87 5.15
N ALA A 117 1.21 3.63 6.42
CA ALA A 117 0.50 4.58 7.25
C ALA A 117 1.27 5.91 7.39
N ASP A 118 2.60 5.88 7.56
CA ASP A 118 3.41 7.08 7.61
C ASP A 118 3.35 7.91 6.32
N TYR A 119 3.42 7.25 5.16
CA TYR A 119 3.33 7.94 3.86
C TYR A 119 1.93 8.48 3.57
N TYR A 120 0.87 7.72 3.87
CA TYR A 120 -0.50 8.24 3.76
C TYR A 120 -0.75 9.41 4.71
N LYS A 121 -0.20 9.37 5.93
CA LYS A 121 -0.26 10.50 6.87
C LYS A 121 0.46 11.72 6.33
N LYS A 122 1.61 11.56 5.67
CA LYS A 122 2.32 12.66 4.99
C LYS A 122 1.49 13.23 3.83
N ALA A 123 0.86 12.37 3.03
CA ALA A 123 -0.04 12.79 1.95
C ALA A 123 -1.26 13.56 2.48
N LEU A 124 -1.90 13.09 3.56
CA LEU A 124 -3.04 13.78 4.21
C LEU A 124 -2.66 15.12 4.85
N LYS A 125 -1.38 15.36 5.15
CA LYS A 125 -0.92 16.70 5.56
C LYS A 125 -0.90 17.68 4.40
N GLN A 126 -0.73 17.20 3.17
CA GLN A 126 -0.74 18.03 1.95
C GLN A 126 -2.18 18.22 1.44
N ASP A 127 -2.98 17.15 1.45
CA ASP A 127 -4.42 17.18 1.14
C ASP A 127 -5.24 16.52 2.27
N PRO A 128 -5.71 17.31 3.24
CA PRO A 128 -6.52 16.82 4.36
C PRO A 128 -7.90 16.29 3.97
N TYR A 129 -8.38 16.56 2.76
CA TYR A 129 -9.73 16.21 2.30
C TYR A 129 -9.76 14.96 1.42
N SER A 130 -8.59 14.41 1.06
CA SER A 130 -8.49 13.16 0.30
C SER A 130 -9.11 11.97 1.05
N GLU A 131 -10.38 11.66 0.72
CA GLU A 131 -11.08 10.50 1.29
C GLU A 131 -10.39 9.18 0.95
N VAL A 132 -9.88 9.05 -0.28
CA VAL A 132 -9.17 7.85 -0.74
C VAL A 132 -7.91 7.63 0.11
N THR A 133 -7.11 8.68 0.33
CA THR A 133 -5.92 8.58 1.18
C THR A 133 -6.27 8.29 2.64
N ARG A 134 -7.37 8.88 3.15
CA ARG A 134 -7.86 8.62 4.51
C ARG A 134 -8.26 7.16 4.70
N LYS A 135 -9.03 6.59 3.76
CA LYS A 135 -9.42 5.17 3.78
C LYS A 135 -8.20 4.26 3.73
N ASN A 136 -7.23 4.55 2.84
CA ASN A 136 -6.01 3.75 2.75
C ASN A 136 -5.14 3.84 4.03
N TYR A 137 -5.05 5.02 4.65
CA TYR A 137 -4.40 5.20 5.95
C TYR A 137 -5.06 4.35 7.05
N GLU A 138 -6.39 4.36 7.12
CA GLU A 138 -7.13 3.58 8.12
C GLU A 138 -6.93 2.07 7.92
N ILE A 139 -6.97 1.60 6.67
CA ILE A 139 -6.66 0.21 6.32
C ILE A 139 -5.21 -0.15 6.72
N ALA A 140 -4.24 0.73 6.46
CA ALA A 140 -2.85 0.51 6.85
C ALA A 140 -2.70 0.38 8.37
N LYS A 141 -3.32 1.27 9.16
CA LYS A 141 -3.29 1.20 10.64
C LYS A 141 -3.95 -0.07 11.20
N LEU A 142 -4.99 -0.58 10.55
CA LEU A 142 -5.62 -1.85 10.94
C LEU A 142 -4.67 -3.03 10.70
N LYS A 143 -4.05 -3.11 9.51
CA LYS A 143 -3.09 -4.17 9.20
C LYS A 143 -1.85 -4.16 10.11
N GLU A 144 -1.36 -2.97 10.47
CA GLU A 144 -0.28 -2.82 11.46
C GLU A 144 -0.68 -3.46 12.79
N LYS A 145 -1.87 -3.14 13.31
CA LYS A 145 -2.36 -3.71 14.57
C LYS A 145 -2.54 -5.24 14.50
N GLU A 146 -3.05 -5.77 13.40
CA GLU A 146 -3.18 -7.21 13.18
C GLU A 146 -1.82 -7.91 13.23
N LYS A 147 -0.81 -7.33 12.60
CA LYS A 147 0.56 -7.86 12.58
C LYS A 147 1.22 -7.83 13.95
N GLU A 148 0.99 -6.80 14.75
CA GLU A 148 1.42 -6.73 16.15
C GLU A 148 0.76 -7.82 17.01
N GLN A 149 -0.55 -8.04 16.83
CA GLN A 149 -1.28 -9.09 17.55
C GLN A 149 -0.78 -10.49 17.20
N GLN A 150 -0.54 -10.77 15.93
CA GLN A 150 0.01 -12.06 15.48
C GLN A 150 1.39 -12.31 16.09
N LYS A 151 2.26 -11.29 16.12
CA LYS A 151 3.59 -11.38 16.74
C LYS A 151 3.50 -11.68 18.23
N ASN A 152 2.55 -11.06 18.94
CA ASN A 152 2.35 -11.30 20.37
C ASN A 152 1.81 -12.70 20.66
N GLN A 153 0.93 -13.26 19.81
CA GLN A 153 0.42 -14.62 19.95
C GLN A 153 1.50 -15.69 19.70
N GLN A 154 2.39 -15.46 18.72
CA GLN A 154 3.53 -16.35 18.48
C GLN A 154 4.53 -16.34 19.65
N ASN A 155 4.75 -15.20 20.30
CA ASN A 155 5.64 -15.10 21.45
C ASN A 155 5.08 -15.80 22.71
N ASN A 156 3.75 -15.88 22.85
CA ASN A 156 3.12 -16.47 24.03
C ASN A 156 2.95 -18.01 23.92
N SER A 157 2.99 -18.57 22.72
CA SER A 157 2.90 -20.02 22.48
C SER A 157 4.24 -20.76 22.64
N GLY A 158 5.37 -20.04 22.68
CA GLY A 158 6.70 -20.63 22.90
C GLY A 158 7.12 -20.82 24.36
N LYS A 159 6.30 -20.41 25.34
CA LYS A 159 6.67 -20.41 26.78
C LYS A 159 6.02 -21.52 27.62
N GLY A 160 5.26 -22.42 27.00
CA GLY A 160 4.43 -23.44 27.68
C GLY A 160 4.93 -24.89 27.61
N GLY A 161 6.23 -25.14 27.45
CA GLY A 161 6.80 -26.49 27.32
C GLY A 161 8.03 -26.70 28.20
N GLY A 162 7.85 -26.69 29.51
CA GLY A 162 8.92 -26.91 30.49
C GLY A 162 8.37 -27.27 31.87
N GLY A 163 7.43 -28.22 31.91
CA GLY A 163 6.92 -28.79 33.15
C GLY A 163 7.74 -30.00 33.55
N ASN A 164 8.47 -29.86 34.66
CA ASN A 164 9.24 -30.87 35.39
C ASN A 164 8.68 -32.30 35.32
N ASP A 165 9.48 -33.21 34.78
CA ASP A 165 9.29 -34.66 34.93
C ASP A 165 10.39 -35.22 35.82
N GLN A 166 10.27 -35.03 37.14
CA GLN A 166 11.00 -35.79 38.16
C GLN A 166 10.19 -35.86 39.45
N ASN A 167 9.34 -36.89 39.58
CA ASN A 167 9.07 -37.49 40.88
C ASN A 167 8.84 -39.00 40.76
N LYS A 168 9.91 -39.76 40.99
CA LYS A 168 9.92 -41.20 41.30
C LYS A 168 10.90 -41.32 42.47
N GLY A 169 10.58 -41.94 43.60
CA GLY A 169 9.36 -42.53 44.09
C GLY A 169 9.60 -42.82 45.58
N ASP A 170 8.53 -42.93 46.36
CA ASP A 170 8.61 -43.50 47.69
C ASP A 170 7.54 -44.58 47.80
N ASP A 171 8.02 -45.75 48.21
CA ASP A 171 7.27 -46.94 48.55
C ASP A 171 6.34 -46.66 49.73
N GLN A 172 5.08 -47.11 49.65
CA GLN A 172 4.47 -47.86 50.74
C GLN A 172 3.15 -48.55 50.32
N LYS A 173 3.14 -49.86 50.57
CA LYS A 173 1.99 -50.77 50.51
C LYS A 173 1.02 -50.47 51.66
N GLY A 174 -0.28 -50.55 51.39
CA GLY A 174 -1.33 -50.51 52.40
C GLY A 174 -2.70 -50.89 51.84
N ASP A 175 -3.12 -52.11 52.15
CA ASP A 175 -4.34 -52.80 51.75
C ASP A 175 -5.70 -52.15 52.13
N LYS A 176 -6.74 -52.58 51.39
CA LYS A 176 -8.18 -52.81 51.72
C LYS A 176 -9.28 -51.85 51.22
N GLU A 177 -10.02 -52.39 50.24
CA GLU A 177 -11.49 -52.52 50.11
C GLU A 177 -12.45 -51.53 50.83
N LYS A 178 -13.33 -50.86 50.05
CA LYS A 178 -14.78 -51.18 49.95
C LYS A 178 -15.57 -50.16 49.09
N GLN A 179 -16.40 -50.73 48.21
CA GLN A 179 -17.81 -50.44 47.89
C GLN A 179 -18.37 -49.00 47.74
N ASP A 180 -18.84 -48.77 46.50
CA ASP A 180 -20.23 -48.46 46.10
C ASP A 180 -20.62 -47.02 45.68
N GLN A 181 -21.19 -47.01 44.47
CA GLN A 181 -22.15 -46.09 43.82
C GLN A 181 -21.96 -44.56 43.81
N GLY A 182 -22.00 -43.99 42.59
CA GLY A 182 -22.70 -42.73 42.36
C GLY A 182 -22.17 -41.81 41.26
N SER A 183 -22.78 -41.93 40.06
CA SER A 183 -23.09 -40.84 39.10
C SER A 183 -21.97 -39.93 38.56
N GLY A 184 -21.48 -40.23 37.35
CA GLY A 184 -20.82 -39.27 36.46
C GLY A 184 -21.72 -38.91 35.26
N PRO A 185 -21.89 -37.62 34.90
CA PRO A 185 -22.64 -37.25 33.71
C PRO A 185 -21.87 -37.48 32.41
N GLN A 186 -22.65 -37.82 31.40
CA GLN A 186 -22.31 -38.20 30.03
C GLN A 186 -21.47 -37.14 29.30
N ASN A 187 -20.49 -37.58 28.53
CA ASN A 187 -19.96 -36.83 27.39
C ASN A 187 -20.10 -37.71 26.14
N GLN A 188 -21.20 -37.51 25.40
CA GLN A 188 -21.44 -38.15 24.10
C GLN A 188 -20.64 -37.40 23.04
N GLY A 189 -19.57 -38.04 22.55
CA GLY A 189 -18.94 -37.67 21.30
C GLY A 189 -19.85 -38.03 20.13
N LYS A 190 -20.33 -37.02 19.39
CA LYS A 190 -20.88 -37.19 18.05
C LYS A 190 -19.82 -36.74 17.06
N GLY A 191 -19.25 -37.71 16.37
CA GLY A 191 -18.64 -37.47 15.07
C GLY A 191 -19.74 -37.36 14.02
N ASP A 192 -19.54 -36.47 13.06
CA ASP A 192 -20.02 -36.68 11.70
C ASP A 192 -18.95 -36.13 10.75
N GLN A 193 -18.48 -37.02 9.89
CA GLN A 193 -17.66 -36.74 8.73
C GLN A 193 -18.56 -36.29 7.58
N GLY A 194 -18.02 -35.39 6.77
CA GLY A 194 -18.35 -35.32 5.35
C GLY A 194 -19.28 -34.19 4.99
N ASP A 195 -18.71 -33.06 4.63
CA ASP A 195 -19.10 -32.39 3.38
C ASP A 195 -17.93 -31.55 2.87
N ASN A 196 -17.56 -31.84 1.63
CA ASN A 196 -16.55 -31.12 0.88
C ASN A 196 -17.29 -30.32 -0.20
N PRO A 197 -17.23 -28.98 -0.21
CA PRO A 197 -17.49 -28.22 -1.41
C PRO A 197 -16.15 -27.73 -1.98
N LYS A 198 -15.76 -28.33 -3.10
CA LYS A 198 -14.88 -27.68 -4.07
C LYS A 198 -15.61 -26.47 -4.66
N GLN A 199 -14.80 -25.45 -4.97
CA GLN A 199 -15.04 -24.32 -5.86
C GLN A 199 -15.96 -23.21 -5.35
N ASP A 200 -15.31 -22.15 -4.85
CA ASP A 200 -15.69 -20.79 -5.24
C ASP A 200 -14.43 -20.07 -5.73
N GLN A 201 -14.15 -20.23 -7.03
CA GLN A 201 -13.25 -19.34 -7.75
C GLN A 201 -14.03 -18.05 -8.01
N ASN A 202 -13.43 -16.91 -7.66
CA ASN A 202 -13.85 -15.52 -7.91
C ASN A 202 -14.37 -14.74 -6.69
N ASN A 203 -13.52 -14.51 -5.67
CA ASN A 203 -13.78 -13.42 -4.72
C ASN A 203 -12.53 -12.82 -4.04
N GLU A 204 -11.38 -12.81 -4.71
CA GLU A 204 -10.19 -12.14 -4.17
C GLU A 204 -10.17 -10.66 -4.58
N GLY A 205 -10.64 -9.81 -3.67
CA GLY A 205 -10.61 -8.35 -3.85
C GLY A 205 -11.76 -7.60 -3.16
N LYS A 206 -12.77 -8.30 -2.64
CA LYS A 206 -13.82 -7.67 -1.82
C LYS A 206 -13.47 -7.80 -0.34
N LEU A 207 -13.57 -6.68 0.37
CA LEU A 207 -13.41 -6.64 1.81
C LEU A 207 -14.42 -7.62 2.44
N PRO A 208 -14.04 -8.39 3.48
CA PRO A 208 -14.99 -9.20 4.24
C PRO A 208 -16.16 -8.33 4.71
N LYS A 209 -17.41 -8.76 4.50
CA LYS A 209 -18.61 -7.94 4.79
C LYS A 209 -18.67 -7.44 6.23
N ASN A 210 -18.16 -8.22 7.18
CA ASN A 210 -18.02 -7.82 8.58
C ASN A 210 -17.01 -6.68 8.77
N LEU A 211 -15.93 -6.67 7.99
CA LEU A 211 -14.92 -5.61 7.99
C LEU A 211 -15.43 -4.37 7.27
N GLU A 212 -16.16 -4.54 6.16
CA GLU A 212 -16.86 -3.45 5.45
C GLU A 212 -17.86 -2.74 6.38
N ASN A 213 -18.71 -3.49 7.07
CA ASN A 213 -19.66 -2.95 8.04
C ASN A 213 -18.97 -2.24 9.21
N ALA A 214 -17.89 -2.83 9.76
CA ALA A 214 -17.14 -2.20 10.84
C ALA A 214 -16.41 -0.90 10.41
N ILE A 215 -16.06 -0.80 9.12
CA ILE A 215 -15.50 0.43 8.53
C ILE A 215 -16.60 1.46 8.34
N LEU A 216 -17.75 1.08 7.78
CA LEU A 216 -18.91 1.96 7.61
C LEU A 216 -19.40 2.53 8.95
N ASP A 217 -19.47 1.72 10.01
CA ASP A 217 -19.89 2.15 11.33
C ASP A 217 -18.92 3.18 11.95
N LYS A 218 -17.61 2.96 11.80
CA LYS A 218 -16.59 3.90 12.30
C LYS A 218 -16.51 5.18 11.48
N ILE A 219 -16.74 5.11 10.17
CA ILE A 219 -16.81 6.28 9.28
C ILE A 219 -18.02 7.14 9.67
N ASN A 220 -19.20 6.53 9.84
CA ASN A 220 -20.41 7.25 10.24
C ASN A 220 -20.25 7.98 11.59
N GLU A 221 -19.61 7.36 12.58
CA GLU A 221 -19.36 8.04 13.87
C GLU A 221 -18.34 9.19 13.75
N LYS A 222 -17.28 9.01 12.95
CA LYS A 222 -16.28 10.07 12.72
C LYS A 222 -16.81 11.23 11.87
N GLU A 223 -17.71 10.94 10.94
CA GLU A 223 -18.45 11.93 10.16
C GLU A 223 -19.46 12.68 11.04
N LYS A 224 -20.20 12.00 11.93
CA LYS A 224 -21.04 12.64 12.93
C LYS A 224 -20.24 13.53 13.88
N GLU A 225 -19.08 13.11 14.34
CA GLU A 225 -18.21 13.93 15.19
C GLU A 225 -17.65 15.14 14.44
N THR A 226 -17.28 14.97 13.16
CA THR A 226 -16.76 16.06 12.33
C THR A 226 -17.88 17.06 12.00
N ALA A 227 -19.07 16.59 11.63
CA ALA A 227 -20.26 17.41 11.42
C ALA A 227 -20.67 18.15 12.70
N ARG A 228 -20.68 17.47 13.85
CA ARG A 228 -20.90 18.11 15.17
C ARG A 228 -19.85 19.19 15.45
N ARG A 229 -18.58 18.94 15.15
CA ARG A 229 -17.49 19.91 15.36
C ARG A 229 -17.62 21.13 14.44
N ILE A 230 -18.03 20.94 13.19
CA ILE A 230 -18.25 22.02 12.22
C ILE A 230 -19.49 22.84 12.62
N LEU A 231 -20.59 22.18 12.96
CA LEU A 231 -21.83 22.82 13.42
C LEU A 231 -21.60 23.59 14.73
N ASN A 232 -20.80 23.05 15.66
CA ASN A 232 -20.48 23.70 16.92
C ASN A 232 -19.42 24.82 16.81
N LYS A 233 -18.67 24.87 15.70
CA LYS A 233 -17.72 25.96 15.41
C LYS A 233 -18.40 27.16 14.75
N ASN A 234 -19.55 26.96 14.10
CA ASN A 234 -20.36 28.02 13.50
C ASN A 234 -21.42 28.61 14.46
N SER A 235 -21.53 28.10 15.70
CA SER A 235 -22.53 28.52 16.68
C SER A 235 -22.03 29.53 17.73
N TYR A 236 -20.82 30.08 17.58
CA TYR A 236 -20.35 31.17 18.46
C TYR A 236 -19.66 32.30 17.70
N SER A 237 -20.25 33.51 17.87
CA SER A 237 -19.86 34.88 17.46
C SER A 237 -20.20 35.29 16.00
N MET A 238 -21.05 36.31 15.74
CA MET A 238 -21.63 37.36 16.59
C MET A 238 -23.03 37.83 16.13
N PRO A 239 -23.79 38.51 17.02
CA PRO A 239 -25.11 39.10 16.74
C PRO A 239 -25.04 40.25 15.73
N GLU A 240 -26.17 40.49 15.06
CA GLU A 240 -26.40 41.68 14.23
C GLU A 240 -26.09 42.97 14.99
N SER A 241 -25.65 43.98 14.24
CA SER A 241 -25.44 45.33 14.74
C SER A 241 -26.78 46.03 14.97
N ASN A 242 -27.03 46.47 16.20
CA ASN A 242 -28.17 47.31 16.55
C ASN A 242 -27.66 48.60 17.22
N GLU A 243 -27.94 49.73 16.55
CA GLU A 243 -28.00 51.12 17.04
C GLU A 243 -26.68 51.93 17.14
N LYS A 244 -26.61 53.22 16.75
CA LYS A 244 -27.65 54.29 16.73
C LYS A 244 -27.50 55.29 15.57
N ASP A 245 -28.65 55.64 14.98
CA ASP A 245 -28.94 56.98 14.46
C ASP A 245 -29.55 57.83 15.60
N TRP A 246 -28.73 58.63 16.28
CA TRP A 246 -28.97 60.00 16.78
C TRP A 246 -27.75 60.49 17.56
#